data_AF-A0A220W6S1-F1
#
_entry.id   AF-A0A220W6S1-F1
#
_cell.length_a   1.000
_cell.length_b   1.000
_cell.length_c   1.000
_cell.angle_alpha   90.00
_cell.angle_beta   90.00
_cell.angle_gamma   90.00
#
_symmetry.space_group_name_H-M   'P 1'
#
loop_
_entity.id
_entity.type
_entity.pdbx_description
1 polymer ?
#
loop_
_entity_poly.entity_id
_entity_poly.type
_entity_poly.pdbx_seq_one_letter_code
_entity_poly.pdbx_strand_id
1 'polypeptide(L)' 'MSMPAAWQAGYDWGYGKGPFAGLSAMEAPEAAGYPIDDDANSELWDAGAEAALNEQMEASQ' A
#
# COMPACT_ATOMS: atom_id res chain seq x y z
N MET A 1 8.54 11.95 -11.97
CA MET A 1 8.29 10.54 -12.34
C MET A 1 7.11 10.11 -11.51
N SER A 2 5.98 9.76 -12.11
CA SER A 2 4.80 9.30 -11.35
C SER A 2 5.12 7.93 -10.75
N MET A 3 4.80 7.72 -9.48
CA MET A 3 4.93 6.42 -8.82
C MET A 3 4.03 5.38 -9.53
N PRO A 4 4.40 4.08 -9.52
CA PRO A 4 3.52 3.02 -10.00
C PRO A 4 2.17 3.01 -9.26
N ALA A 5 1.09 2.63 -9.95
CA ALA A 5 -0.26 2.65 -9.38
C ALA A 5 -0.43 1.69 -8.19
N ALA A 6 0.20 0.51 -8.24
CA ALA A 6 0.24 -0.44 -7.12
C ALA A 6 0.94 0.15 -5.89
N TRP A 7 2.08 0.82 -6.10
CA TRP A 7 2.82 1.50 -5.04
C TRP A 7 2.00 2.61 -4.38
N GLN A 8 1.36 3.46 -5.19
CA GLN A 8 0.53 4.55 -4.65
C GLN A 8 -0.65 4.01 -3.84
N ALA A 9 -1.28 2.93 -4.32
CA ALA A 9 -2.42 2.32 -3.61
C ALA A 9 -2.00 1.68 -2.28
N GLY A 10 -0.83 1.00 -2.24
CA GLY A 10 -0.24 0.50 -0.99
C GLY A 10 0.13 1.62 -0.02
N TYR A 11 0.69 2.73 -0.52
CA TYR A 11 1.01 3.91 0.28
C TYR A 11 -0.25 4.55 0.89
N ASP A 12 -1.31 4.73 0.10
CA ASP A 12 -2.57 5.28 0.59
C ASP A 12 -3.20 4.36 1.64
N TRP A 13 -3.15 3.04 1.42
CA TRP A 13 -3.59 2.03 2.40
C TRP A 13 -2.80 2.09 3.70
N GLY A 14 -1.47 2.14 3.64
CA GLY A 14 -0.60 2.26 4.82
C GLY A 14 -0.84 3.56 5.60
N TYR A 15 -1.26 4.63 4.90
CA TYR A 15 -1.73 5.87 5.52
C TYR A 15 -3.14 5.85 6.09
N GLY A 16 -3.86 4.73 5.95
CA GLY A 16 -5.28 4.66 6.31
C GLY A 16 -6.11 5.65 5.51
N LYS A 17 -5.72 5.94 4.26
CA LYS A 17 -6.39 6.88 3.36
C LYS A 17 -7.04 6.14 2.19
N GLY A 18 -8.04 6.78 1.59
CA GLY A 18 -8.70 6.26 0.41
C GLY A 18 -9.69 5.11 0.69
N PRO A 19 -10.11 4.38 -0.34
CA PRO A 19 -11.21 3.40 -0.26
C PRO A 19 -10.84 2.10 0.44
N PHE A 20 -9.54 1.84 0.68
CA PHE A 20 -9.04 0.61 1.29
C PHE A 20 -8.67 0.78 2.76
N ALA A 21 -8.82 1.99 3.31
CA ALA A 21 -8.53 2.29 4.71
C ALA A 21 -9.32 1.36 5.65
N GLY A 22 -8.62 0.62 6.51
CA GLY A 22 -9.22 -0.31 7.46
C GLY A 22 -9.46 -1.73 6.93
N LEU A 23 -9.14 -2.02 5.66
CA LEU A 23 -9.07 -3.39 5.15
C LEU A 23 -7.79 -4.08 5.64
N SER A 24 -7.84 -5.40 5.80
CA SER A 24 -6.66 -6.19 6.15
C SER A 24 -5.62 -6.22 5.03
N ALA A 25 -4.37 -6.55 5.36
CA ALA A 25 -3.28 -6.66 4.39
C ALA A 25 -3.52 -7.76 3.33
N MET A 26 -4.44 -8.70 3.57
CA MET A 26 -4.85 -9.71 2.60
C MET A 26 -5.98 -9.23 1.69
N GLU A 27 -6.89 -8.39 2.19
CA GLU A 27 -8.08 -7.94 1.45
C GLU A 27 -7.83 -6.65 0.65
N ALA A 28 -6.96 -5.76 1.14
CA ALA A 28 -6.71 -4.46 0.51
C ALA A 28 -6.07 -4.56 -0.89
N PRO A 29 -5.03 -5.40 -1.10
CA PRO A 29 -4.42 -5.56 -2.42
C PRO A 29 -5.41 -6.16 -3.43
N GLU A 30 -6.16 -7.19 -3.02
CA GLU A 30 -7.20 -7.80 -3.86
C GLU A 30 -8.30 -6.81 -4.24
N ALA A 31 -8.80 -6.01 -3.28
CA ALA A 31 -9.81 -4.98 -3.52
C ALA A 31 -9.31 -3.86 -4.46
N ALA A 32 -8.00 -3.62 -4.49
CA ALA A 32 -7.36 -2.67 -5.39
C ALA A 32 -7.02 -3.24 -6.78
N GLY A 33 -7.24 -4.55 -7.00
CA GLY A 33 -6.93 -5.24 -8.24
C GLY A 33 -5.47 -5.68 -8.38
N TYR A 34 -4.75 -5.75 -7.26
CA TYR A 34 -3.36 -6.23 -7.17
C TYR A 34 -3.32 -7.48 -6.27
N PRO A 35 -3.77 -8.64 -6.77
CA PRO A 35 -3.83 -9.83 -5.95
C PRO A 35 -2.42 -10.32 -5.60
N ILE A 36 -2.28 -10.97 -4.44
CA ILE A 36 -0.98 -11.32 -3.84
C ILE A 36 -0.18 -12.33 -4.69
N ASP A 37 -0.86 -13.05 -5.59
CA ASP A 37 -0.22 -13.98 -6.54
C ASP A 37 0.44 -13.29 -7.76
N ASP A 38 0.30 -11.98 -7.91
CA ASP A 38 1.08 -11.18 -8.86
C ASP A 38 2.32 -10.60 -8.18
N ASP A 39 3.46 -11.30 -8.32
CA ASP A 39 4.73 -10.94 -7.70
C ASP A 39 5.11 -9.46 -7.98
N ALA A 40 4.94 -8.97 -9.21
CA ALA A 40 5.39 -7.64 -9.59
C ALA A 40 4.53 -6.53 -8.96
N ASN A 41 3.22 -6.73 -8.88
CA ASN A 41 2.32 -5.76 -8.27
C ASN A 41 2.28 -5.88 -6.74
N SER A 42 2.45 -7.07 -6.18
CA SER A 42 2.56 -7.30 -4.74
C SER A 42 3.80 -6.61 -4.17
N GLU A 43 4.98 -6.76 -4.79
CA GLU A 43 6.21 -6.09 -4.35
C GLU A 43 6.06 -4.56 -4.37
N LEU A 44 5.41 -4.01 -5.39
CA LEU A 44 5.16 -2.57 -5.49
C LEU A 44 4.19 -2.09 -4.42
N TRP A 45 3.12 -2.84 -4.16
CA TRP A 45 2.15 -2.54 -3.11
C TRP A 45 2.81 -2.51 -1.74
N ASP A 46 3.54 -3.57 -1.40
CA ASP A 46 4.22 -3.71 -0.11
C ASP A 46 5.23 -2.57 0.10
N ALA A 47 6.04 -2.25 -0.91
CA ALA A 47 6.97 -1.12 -0.85
C ALA A 47 6.27 0.23 -0.62
N GLY A 48 5.06 0.42 -1.14
CA GLY A 48 4.24 1.61 -0.89
C GLY A 48 3.73 1.66 0.55
N ALA A 49 3.19 0.55 1.03
CA ALA A 49 2.68 0.41 2.39
C ALA A 49 3.79 0.61 3.44
N GLU A 50 4.96 0.00 3.22
CA GLU A 50 6.13 0.17 4.09
C GLU A 50 6.61 1.62 4.13
N ALA A 51 6.66 2.31 3.00
CA ALA A 51 7.03 3.72 2.96
C ALA A 51 6.07 4.57 3.81
N ALA A 52 4.76 4.33 3.69
CA ALA A 52 3.74 5.04 4.47
C ALA A 52 3.86 4.78 5.98
N LEU A 53 4.07 3.53 6.38
CA LEU A 53 4.22 3.14 7.79
C LEU A 53 5.52 3.69 8.38
N ASN A 54 6.60 3.68 7.61
CA ASN A 54 7.89 4.22 8.03
C ASN A 54 7.81 5.74 8.25
N GLU A 55 7.18 6.48 7.33
CA GLU A 55 6.95 7.92 7.51
C GLU A 55 6.10 8.25 8.75
N GLN A 56 5.09 7.42 9.07
CA GLN A 56 4.30 7.60 10.30
C GLN A 56 5.11 7.33 11.57
N MET A 57 5.98 6.32 11.56
CA MET A 57 6.88 6.05 12.68
C MET A 57 7.88 7.19 12.89
N GLU A 58 8.46 7.71 11.80
CA GLU A 58 9.38 8.85 11.84
C GLU A 58 8.69 10.15 12.28
N ALA A 59 7.45 10.40 11.83
CA ALA A 59 6.67 11.57 12.25
C ALA A 59 6.21 11.52 13.71
N SER A 60 6.28 10.36 14.35
CA SER A 60 5.93 10.15 15.76
C SER A 60 7.12 10.28 16.72
N GLN A 61 8.33 10.59 16.21
CA GLN A 61 9.55 10.87 17.00
C GLN A 61 9.79 12.37 17.18
#